data_AF-A0A5D2F3M1-F1
#
_entry.id   AF-A0A5D2F3M1-F1
#
_cell.length_a   1.000
_cell.length_b   1.000
_cell.length_c   1.000
_cell.angle_alpha   90.00
_cell.angle_beta   90.00
_cell.angle_gamma   90.00
#
_symmetry.space_group_name_H-M   'P 1'
#
loop_
_entity.id
_entity.type
_entity.pdbx_description
1 polymer ?
#
loop_
_entity_poly.entity_id
_entity_poly.type
_entity_poly.pdbx_seq_one_letter_code
_entity_poly.pdbx_strand_id
1 'polypeptide(L)'
;MFISPHSEHRKVEKVETETRQRIERMAWIWLEAALPLGIIAGMLCVMGNAQYFIHKAYHGRPKHIGNDMWDVAMERRDKKLFENLSSSD
;
A
#
# COMPACT_ATOMS: atom_id res chain seq x y z
N MET A 1 -0.10 -58.53 -26.66
CA MET A 1 -0.86 -57.36 -26.18
C MET A 1 -0.08 -56.12 -26.59
N PHE A 2 -0.34 -55.60 -27.79
CA PHE A 2 0.38 -54.44 -28.32
C PHE A 2 -0.26 -53.17 -27.77
N ILE A 3 0.42 -52.50 -26.83
CA ILE A 3 -0.01 -51.17 -26.38
C ILE A 3 0.26 -50.21 -27.52
N SER A 4 -0.80 -49.62 -28.08
CA SER A 4 -0.70 -48.66 -29.17
C SER A 4 0.01 -47.39 -28.65
N PRO A 5 1.12 -46.95 -29.26
CA PRO A 5 1.96 -45.85 -28.76
C PRO A 5 1.20 -44.52 -28.67
N HIS A 6 0.11 -44.37 -29.43
CA HIS A 6 -0.76 -43.20 -29.37
C HIS A 6 -1.52 -43.06 -28.03
N SER A 7 -1.67 -44.14 -27.27
CA SER A 7 -2.37 -44.12 -25.98
C SER A 7 -1.51 -43.60 -24.82
N GLU A 8 -0.18 -43.65 -24.92
CA GLU A 8 0.72 -43.13 -23.88
C GLU A 8 0.90 -41.62 -23.97
N HIS A 9 1.09 -41.07 -25.17
CA HIS A 9 1.21 -39.61 -25.35
C HIS A 9 0.00 -38.86 -24.82
N ARG A 10 -1.21 -39.40 -25.03
CA ARG A 10 -2.45 -38.82 -24.51
C ARG A 10 -2.51 -38.84 -22.97
N LYS A 11 -1.88 -39.81 -22.31
CA LYS A 11 -1.82 -39.87 -20.84
C LYS A 11 -0.83 -38.85 -20.29
N VAL A 12 0.31 -38.68 -20.95
CA VAL A 12 1.34 -37.70 -20.56
C VAL A 12 0.78 -36.28 -20.63
N GLU A 13 0.12 -35.93 -21.74
CA GLU A 13 -0.51 -34.61 -21.91
C GLU A 13 -1.62 -34.35 -20.89
N LYS A 14 -2.38 -35.40 -20.52
CA LYS A 14 -3.41 -35.31 -19.49
C LYS A 14 -2.81 -35.10 -18.09
N VAL A 15 -1.71 -35.77 -17.78
CA VAL A 15 -0.99 -35.60 -16.50
C VAL A 15 -0.36 -34.21 -16.41
N GLU A 16 0.22 -33.70 -17.49
CA GLU A 16 0.81 -32.37 -17.55
C GLU A 16 -0.25 -31.26 -17.40
N THR A 17 -1.41 -31.43 -18.03
CA THR A 17 -2.54 -30.49 -17.87
C THR A 17 -3.14 -30.55 -16.47
N GLU A 18 -3.22 -31.72 -15.84
CA GLU A 18 -3.75 -31.88 -14.49
C GLU A 18 -2.79 -31.33 -13.41
N THR A 19 -1.48 -31.49 -13.58
CA THR A 19 -0.48 -30.85 -12.69
C THR A 19 -0.48 -29.33 -12.85
N ARG A 20 -0.61 -28.82 -14.08
CA ARG A 20 -0.72 -27.38 -14.33
C ARG A 20 -2.00 -26.79 -13.72
N GLN A 21 -3.14 -27.45 -13.88
CA GLN A 21 -4.40 -27.07 -13.24
C GLN A 21 -4.34 -27.14 -11.71
N ARG A 22 -3.58 -28.09 -11.14
CA ARG A 22 -3.35 -28.18 -9.69
C ARG A 22 -2.51 -27.01 -9.19
N ILE A 23 -1.46 -26.63 -9.90
CA ILE A 23 -0.61 -25.47 -9.55
C ILE A 23 -1.44 -24.18 -9.62
N GLU A 24 -2.21 -23.99 -10.68
CA GLU A 24 -3.09 -22.83 -10.83
C GLU A 24 -4.10 -22.75 -9.69
N ARG A 25 -4.76 -23.87 -9.32
CA ARG A 25 -5.68 -23.92 -8.18
C ARG A 25 -5.03 -23.47 -6.87
N MET A 26 -3.81 -23.93 -6.60
CA MET A 26 -3.07 -23.52 -5.40
C MET A 26 -2.77 -22.02 -5.43
N ALA A 27 -2.36 -21.48 -6.58
CA ALA A 27 -2.11 -20.04 -6.73
C ALA A 27 -3.36 -19.17 -6.47
N TRP A 28 -4.54 -19.61 -6.93
CA TRP A 28 -5.81 -18.89 -6.68
C TRP A 28 -6.22 -18.92 -5.20
N ILE A 29 -5.97 -20.01 -4.47
CA ILE A 29 -6.22 -20.11 -3.03
C ILE A 29 -5.33 -19.13 -2.24
N TRP A 30 -4.06 -19.01 -2.63
CA TRP A 30 -3.16 -18.02 -2.02
C TRP A 30 -3.62 -16.58 -2.27
N LEU A 31 -4.16 -16.31 -3.46
CA LEU A 31 -4.66 -14.99 -3.82
C LEU A 31 -5.93 -14.64 -3.03
N GLU A 32 -6.82 -15.60 -2.80
CA GLU A 32 -7.99 -15.43 -1.93
C GLU A 32 -7.59 -15.09 -0.49
N ALA A 33 -6.53 -15.73 0.04
CA ALA A 33 -6.00 -15.42 1.37
C ALA A 33 -5.26 -14.07 1.43
N ALA A 34 -4.63 -13.63 0.34
CA ALA A 34 -3.96 -12.33 0.25
C ALA A 34 -4.92 -11.14 0.08
N LEU A 35 -6.13 -11.38 -0.44
CA LEU A 35 -7.16 -10.36 -0.65
C LEU A 35 -7.51 -9.56 0.63
N PRO A 36 -7.85 -10.18 1.78
CA PRO A 36 -8.15 -9.43 3.01
C PRO A 36 -6.93 -8.67 3.55
N LEU A 37 -5.72 -9.24 3.43
CA LEU A 37 -4.48 -8.58 3.84
C LEU A 37 -4.20 -7.34 2.96
N GLY A 38 -4.47 -7.43 1.66
CA GLY A 38 -4.35 -6.31 0.73
C GLY A 38 -5.31 -5.16 1.05
N ILE A 39 -6.55 -5.47 1.45
CA ILE A 39 -7.53 -4.45 1.88
C ILE A 39 -7.06 -3.73 3.15
N ILE A 40 -6.57 -4.48 4.15
CA ILE A 40 -6.05 -3.89 5.39
C ILE A 40 -4.85 -2.99 5.11
N ALA A 41 -3.91 -3.44 4.28
CA ALA A 41 -2.77 -2.65 3.85
C ALA A 41 -3.21 -1.37 3.12
N GLY A 42 -4.18 -1.48 2.20
CA GLY A 42 -4.76 -0.34 1.51
C GLY A 42 -5.39 0.68 2.47
N MET A 43 -6.16 0.21 3.45
CA MET A 43 -6.77 1.09 4.44
C MET A 43 -5.76 1.80 5.33
N LEU A 44 -4.67 1.12 5.72
CA LEU A 44 -3.58 1.74 6.48
C LEU A 44 -2.86 2.81 5.64
N CYS A 45 -2.61 2.56 4.36
CA CYS A 45 -2.03 3.55 3.45
C CYS A 45 -2.94 4.77 3.28
N VAL A 46 -4.25 4.57 3.14
CA VAL A 46 -5.22 5.67 3.04
C VAL A 46 -5.26 6.47 4.34
N MET A 47 -5.24 5.83 5.50
CA MET A 47 -5.23 6.52 6.80
C MET A 47 -4.00 7.42 6.96
N GLY A 48 -2.80 6.90 6.66
CA GLY A 48 -1.56 7.69 6.75
C GLY A 48 -1.55 8.87 5.78
N ASN A 49 -1.95 8.64 4.52
CA ASN A 49 -2.00 9.70 3.51
C ASN A 49 -3.09 10.73 3.82
N ALA A 50 -4.28 10.33 4.25
CA ALA A 50 -5.35 11.25 4.59
C ALA A 50 -4.92 12.21 5.71
N GLN A 51 -4.29 11.69 6.76
CA GLN A 51 -3.75 12.51 7.85
C GLN A 51 -2.66 13.48 7.35
N TYR A 52 -1.77 13.02 6.45
CA TYR A 52 -0.74 13.87 5.85
C TYR A 52 -1.35 15.00 5.01
N PHE A 53 -2.30 14.70 4.13
CA PHE A 53 -2.94 15.68 3.25
C PHE A 53 -3.74 16.71 4.04
N ILE A 54 -4.52 16.27 5.03
CA ILE A 54 -5.30 17.19 5.87
C ILE A 54 -4.35 18.11 6.66
N HIS A 55 -3.32 17.56 7.31
CA HIS A 55 -2.38 18.39 8.07
C HIS A 55 -1.65 19.41 7.18
N LYS A 56 -1.21 18.97 5.99
CA LYS A 56 -0.55 19.83 5.00
C LYS A 56 -1.49 20.92 4.49
N ALA A 57 -2.77 20.63 4.31
CA ALA A 57 -3.77 21.63 3.89
C ALA A 57 -4.05 22.67 4.99
N TYR A 58 -4.15 22.26 6.26
CA TYR A 58 -4.44 23.19 7.36
C TYR A 58 -3.24 24.07 7.78
N HIS A 59 -2.03 23.49 7.82
CA HIS A 59 -0.83 24.19 8.33
C HIS A 59 0.07 24.70 7.19
N GLY A 60 -0.24 24.39 5.93
CA GLY A 60 0.57 24.74 4.76
C GLY A 60 1.92 24.01 4.66
N ARG A 61 2.32 23.25 5.70
CA ARG A 61 3.57 22.49 5.77
C ARG A 61 3.34 21.07 6.30
N PRO A 62 4.20 20.10 5.91
CA PRO A 62 4.19 18.76 6.51
C PRO A 62 4.34 18.83 8.03
N LYS A 63 3.70 17.92 8.76
CA LYS A 63 3.81 17.85 10.22
C LYS A 63 5.25 17.55 10.63
N HIS A 64 5.88 18.44 11.41
CA HIS A 64 7.18 18.15 12.02
C HIS A 64 7.01 17.11 13.14
N ILE A 65 7.72 16.00 13.03
CA ILE A 65 7.79 14.98 14.08
C ILE A 65 8.90 15.38 15.06
N GLY A 66 8.61 15.37 16.36
CA GLY A 66 9.60 15.75 17.39
C GLY A 66 9.79 17.27 17.55
N ASN A 67 8.72 18.05 17.43
CA ASN A 67 8.74 19.49 17.71
C ASN A 67 9.10 19.72 19.18
N ASP A 68 10.26 20.33 19.44
CA ASP A 68 10.72 20.61 20.80
C ASP A 68 10.24 21.99 21.30
N MET A 69 10.53 22.33 22.55
CA MET A 69 10.10 23.61 23.12
C MET A 69 10.70 24.82 22.40
N TRP A 70 11.87 24.65 21.77
CA TRP A 70 12.54 25.70 21.02
C TRP A 70 11.79 25.98 19.72
N ASP A 71 11.42 24.94 18.98
CA ASP A 71 10.67 25.07 17.72
C ASP A 71 9.29 25.71 17.95
N VAL A 72 8.58 25.35 19.02
CA VAL A 72 7.30 25.98 19.39
C VAL A 72 7.48 27.47 19.72
N ALA A 73 8.58 27.83 20.39
CA ALA A 73 8.86 29.23 20.72
C ALA A 73 9.22 30.05 19.46
N MET A 74 9.97 29.44 18.54
CA MET A 74 10.34 30.05 17.26
C MET A 74 9.11 30.25 16.37
N GLU A 75 8.22 29.26 16.27
CA GLU A 75 6.99 29.35 15.46
C GLU A 75 6.04 30.44 15.98
N ARG A 76 5.92 30.59 17.31
CA ARG A 76 5.14 31.69 17.92
C ARG A 76 5.76 33.06 17.67
N ARG A 77 7.09 33.15 17.66
CA ARG A 77 7.81 34.39 17.34
C ARG A 77 7.58 34.78 15.90
N ASP A 78 7.77 33.85 14.97
CA ASP A 78 7.66 34.12 13.54
C ASP A 78 6.24 34.52 13.17
N LYS A 79 5.22 33.89 13.78
CA LYS A 79 3.82 34.30 13.59
C LYS A 79 3.57 35.75 14.00
N LYS A 80 4.09 36.19 15.16
CA LYS A 80 3.95 37.58 15.62
C LYS A 80 4.69 38.57 14.73
N LEU A 81 5.88 38.20 14.23
CA LEU A 81 6.64 39.05 13.31
C LEU A 81 5.88 39.22 12.00
N PHE A 82 5.33 38.15 11.45
CA PHE A 82 4.58 38.19 10.19
C PHE A 82 3.29 39.01 10.32
N GLU A 83 2.55 38.88 11.43
CA GLU A 83 1.37 39.71 11.73
C GLU A 83 1.74 41.20 11.76
N ASN A 84 2.79 41.57 12.50
CA ASN A 84 3.24 42.98 12.60
C ASN A 84 3.70 43.57 11.26
N LEU A 85 4.37 42.76 10.42
CA LEU A 85 4.76 43.16 9.07
C LEU A 85 3.54 43.34 8.17
N SER A 86 2.56 42.44 8.23
CA SER A 86 1.33 42.54 7.43
C SER A 86 0.42 43.70 7.83
N SER A 87 0.51 44.18 9.07
CA SER A 87 -0.25 45.33 9.58
C SER A 87 0.45 46.67 9.38
N SER A 88 1.69 46.66 8.86
CA SER A 88 2.50 47.88 8.66
C SER A 88 2.47 48.40 7.21
N ASP A 89 1.72 47.74 6.32
CA ASP A 89 1.28 48.25 5.01
C ASP A 89 -0.18 48.75 5.12
#